data_AF-A0A1V5K5B7-F1
#
_entry.id   AF-A0A1V5K5B7-F1
#
_cell.length_a   1.000
_cell.length_b   1.000
_cell.length_c   1.000
_cell.angle_alpha   90.00
_cell.angle_beta   90.00
_cell.angle_gamma   90.00
#
_symmetry.space_group_name_H-M   'P 1'
#
loop_
_entity.id
_entity.type
_entity.pdbx_description
1 polymer ?
#
loop_
_entity_poly.entity_id
_entity_poly.type
_entity_poly.pdbx_seq_one_letter_code
_entity_poly.pdbx_strand_id
1 'polypeptide(L)'
;MCAQLGSLLKDSITRVNKALNYPPYNYMIHTAPSKSPDIPFFHWHIEILPRVKSIAGFEWGSGFYINPTLPEESAEYLRGL
;
A
#
# COMPACT_ATOMS: atom_id res chain seq x y z
N MET A 1 -5.50 -9.59 -19.63
CA MET A 1 -4.77 -8.46 -19.00
C MET A 1 -5.42 -8.02 -17.68
N CYS A 2 -6.70 -7.59 -17.65
CA CYS A 2 -7.36 -7.18 -16.38
C CYS A 2 -7.45 -8.30 -15.32
N ALA A 3 -7.59 -9.56 -15.73
CA ALA A 3 -7.65 -10.70 -14.82
C ALA A 3 -6.35 -10.89 -13.99
N GLN A 4 -5.19 -10.51 -14.53
CA GLN A 4 -3.90 -10.68 -13.84
C GLN A 4 -3.74 -9.67 -12.71
N LEU A 5 -4.11 -8.39 -12.94
CA LEU A 5 -4.10 -7.37 -11.90
C LEU A 5 -5.05 -7.73 -10.76
N GLY A 6 -6.28 -8.16 -11.09
CA GLY A 6 -7.25 -8.60 -10.09
C GLY A 6 -6.76 -9.77 -9.25
N SER A 7 -6.11 -10.75 -9.89
CA SER A 7 -5.49 -11.89 -9.18
C SER A 7 -4.35 -11.45 -8.26
N LEU A 8 -3.46 -10.56 -8.72
CA LEU A 8 -2.33 -10.07 -7.94
C LEU A 8 -2.79 -9.22 -6.75
N LEU A 9 -3.79 -8.36 -6.97
CA LEU A 9 -4.37 -7.53 -5.92
C LEU A 9 -5.05 -8.40 -4.86
N LYS A 10 -5.81 -9.42 -5.28
CA LYS A 10 -6.42 -10.39 -4.36
C LYS A 10 -5.37 -11.12 -3.53
N ASP A 11 -4.30 -11.61 -4.15
CA ASP A 11 -3.20 -12.30 -3.45
C ASP A 11 -2.54 -11.36 -2.42
N SER A 12 -2.21 -10.14 -2.84
CA SER A 12 -1.58 -9.12 -1.98
C SER A 12 -2.43 -8.78 -0.76
N ILE A 13 -3.73 -8.52 -0.95
CA ILE A 13 -4.66 -8.25 0.16
C ILE A 13 -4.83 -9.47 1.06
N THR A 14 -4.85 -10.69 0.49
CA THR A 14 -4.97 -11.92 1.27
C THR A 14 -3.76 -12.13 2.18
N ARG A 15 -2.53 -11.87 1.69
CA ARG A 15 -1.31 -11.92 2.49
C ARG A 15 -1.34 -10.89 3.62
N VAL A 16 -1.76 -9.65 3.34
CA VAL A 16 -1.93 -8.59 4.35
C VAL A 16 -2.95 -9.00 5.42
N ASN A 17 -4.09 -9.57 5.02
CA ASN A 17 -5.11 -10.05 5.96
C ASN A 17 -4.58 -11.15 6.88
N LYS A 18 -3.83 -12.13 6.34
CA LYS A 18 -3.21 -13.17 7.17
C LYS A 18 -2.16 -12.58 8.12
N ALA A 19 -1.31 -11.68 7.62
CA ALA A 19 -0.21 -11.08 8.38
C ALA A 19 -0.69 -10.25 9.58
N LEU A 20 -1.79 -9.51 9.40
CA LEU A 20 -2.23 -8.47 10.33
C LEU A 20 -3.60 -8.78 10.97
N ASN A 21 -4.06 -10.03 10.91
CA ASN A 21 -5.34 -10.50 11.44
C ASN A 21 -6.54 -9.68 10.94
N TYR A 22 -6.73 -9.65 9.63
CA TYR A 22 -7.84 -9.00 8.92
C TYR A 22 -8.05 -7.53 9.33
N PRO A 23 -7.03 -6.66 9.14
CA PRO A 23 -7.17 -5.25 9.49
C PRO A 23 -8.11 -4.54 8.51
N PRO A 24 -8.77 -3.45 8.94
CA PRO A 24 -9.34 -2.51 7.97
C PRO A 24 -8.21 -1.90 7.13
N TYR A 25 -8.44 -1.71 5.84
CA TYR A 25 -7.46 -1.13 4.91
C TYR A 25 -8.12 -0.14 3.96
N ASN A 26 -7.31 0.74 3.38
CA ASN A 26 -7.66 1.52 2.20
C ASN A 26 -6.72 1.12 1.07
N TYR A 27 -7.15 1.30 -0.18
CA TYR A 27 -6.24 1.30 -1.31
C TYR A 27 -6.46 2.54 -2.16
N MET A 28 -5.39 3.00 -2.80
CA MET A 28 -5.42 4.17 -3.68
C MET A 28 -4.80 3.83 -5.03
N ILE A 29 -5.38 4.34 -6.10
CA ILE A 29 -4.81 4.25 -7.45
C ILE A 29 -4.12 5.57 -7.73
N HIS A 30 -2.80 5.54 -7.85
CA HIS A 30 -2.00 6.69 -8.24
C HIS A 30 -1.88 6.67 -9.76
N THR A 31 -2.53 7.63 -10.41
CA THR A 31 -2.51 7.77 -11.88
C THR A 31 -2.13 9.19 -12.28
N ALA A 32 -1.70 9.37 -13.53
CA ALA A 32 -1.32 10.67 -14.05
C ALA A 32 -2.54 11.62 -14.08
N PRO A 33 -2.35 12.93 -13.88
CA PRO A 33 -3.41 13.91 -14.05
C PRO A 33 -4.02 13.83 -15.46
N SER A 34 -5.35 13.84 -15.58
CA SER A 34 -6.06 13.52 -16.83
C SER A 34 -5.76 14.45 -18.03
N LYS A 35 -5.13 15.60 -17.81
CA LYS A 35 -4.81 16.59 -18.85
C LYS A 35 -3.32 16.84 -19.03
N SER A 36 -2.47 16.04 -18.39
CA SER A 36 -1.02 16.18 -18.52
C SER A 36 -0.50 15.30 -19.67
N PRO A 37 0.31 15.84 -20.60
CA PRO A 37 1.01 15.04 -21.59
C PRO A 37 1.99 14.07 -20.89
N ASP A 38 2.39 13.01 -21.61
CA ASP A 38 3.28 11.94 -21.12
C ASP A 38 4.32 12.45 -20.11
N ILE A 39 4.23 11.94 -18.88
CA ILE A 39 5.09 12.31 -17.76
C ILE A 39 6.17 11.22 -17.63
N PRO A 40 7.40 11.41 -18.16
CA PRO A 40 8.36 10.32 -18.28
C PRO A 40 8.84 9.75 -16.95
N PHE A 41 8.69 10.51 -15.86
CA PHE A 41 9.10 10.13 -14.51
C PHE A 41 7.96 9.52 -13.67
N PHE A 42 6.74 9.43 -14.20
CA PHE A 42 5.59 8.93 -13.45
C PHE A 42 5.12 7.57 -13.97
N HIS A 43 5.07 6.58 -13.09
CA HIS A 43 4.46 5.29 -13.37
C HIS A 43 3.26 5.06 -12.43
N TRP A 44 2.12 4.71 -13.02
CA TRP A 44 0.92 4.40 -12.26
C TRP A 44 1.17 3.19 -11.34
N HIS A 45 0.55 3.20 -10.16
CA HIS A 45 0.63 2.10 -9.22
C HIS A 45 -0.58 2.11 -8.26
N ILE A 46 -0.72 1.02 -7.51
CA ILE A 46 -1.72 0.88 -6.46
C ILE A 46 -1.00 0.84 -5.12
N GLU A 47 -1.45 1.65 -4.17
CA GLU A 47 -0.97 1.64 -2.79
C GLU A 47 -2.01 0.96 -1.89
N ILE A 48 -1.59 0.05 -1.01
CA ILE A 48 -2.46 -0.63 -0.04
C ILE A 48 -2.01 -0.23 1.35
N LEU A 49 -2.89 0.40 2.12
CA LEU A 49 -2.62 0.94 3.45
C LEU A 49 -3.49 0.25 4.51
N PRO A 50 -2.98 -0.82 5.17
CA PRO A 50 -3.64 -1.41 6.33
C PRO A 50 -3.58 -0.44 7.51
N ARG A 51 -4.71 -0.28 8.22
CA ARG A 51 -4.80 0.56 9.42
C ARG A 51 -4.42 -0.23 10.66
N VAL A 52 -3.12 -0.26 10.96
CA VAL A 52 -2.53 -0.95 12.12
C VAL A 52 -2.35 -0.07 13.35
N LYS A 53 -2.22 1.25 13.17
CA LYS A 53 -2.09 2.21 14.27
C LYS A 53 -2.91 3.47 13.99
N SER A 54 -3.41 4.08 15.05
CA SER A 54 -4.02 5.41 14.99
C SER A 54 -2.93 6.47 14.85
N ILE A 55 -3.16 7.45 13.98
CA ILE A 55 -2.28 8.61 13.79
C ILE A 55 -2.27 9.41 15.09
N ALA A 56 -1.10 9.66 15.67
CA ALA A 56 -0.91 10.44 16.90
C ALA A 56 -0.64 11.93 16.59
N GLY A 57 -0.47 12.73 17.65
CA GLY A 57 -0.28 14.19 17.53
C GLY A 57 0.98 14.59 16.75
N PHE A 58 2.02 13.75 16.74
CA PHE A 58 3.23 14.03 15.96
C PHE A 58 2.99 13.91 14.46
N GLU A 59 2.37 12.82 14.00
CA GLU A 59 2.11 12.63 12.57
C GLU A 59 1.10 13.68 12.05
N TRP A 60 0.09 14.02 12.86
CA TRP A 60 -0.82 15.13 12.55
C TRP A 60 -0.13 16.49 12.47
N GLY A 61 0.77 16.79 13.41
CA GLY A 61 1.42 18.09 13.50
C GLY A 61 2.54 18.29 12.48
N SER A 62 3.19 17.21 12.04
CA SER A 62 4.39 17.28 11.18
C SER A 62 4.17 16.80 9.75
N GLY A 63 3.15 15.95 9.50
CA GLY A 63 2.97 15.27 8.22
C GLY A 63 3.94 14.12 7.97
N PHE A 64 4.85 13.81 8.91
CA PHE A 64 5.74 12.65 8.84
C PHE A 64 5.10 11.42 9.47
N TYR A 65 5.39 10.26 8.90
CA TYR A 65 4.93 8.97 9.41
C TYR A 65 6.08 8.18 10.01
N ILE A 66 5.82 7.52 11.14
CA ILE A 66 6.78 6.61 11.77
C ILE A 66 6.40 5.18 11.38
N ASN A 67 7.21 4.54 10.55
CA ASN A 67 7.06 3.12 10.25
C ASN A 67 7.90 2.28 11.24
N PRO A 68 7.27 1.51 12.15
CA PRO A 68 8.00 0.72 13.14
C PRO A 68 8.65 -0.54 12.55
N THR A 69 8.27 -0.96 11.34
CA THR A 69 8.73 -2.21 10.73
C THR A 69 9.46 -1.90 9.42
N LEU A 70 10.64 -2.46 9.26
CA LEU A 70 11.42 -2.27 8.05
C LEU A 70 10.72 -2.91 6.83
N PRO A 71 10.80 -2.28 5.65
CA PRO A 71 10.20 -2.83 4.44
C PRO A 71 10.83 -4.17 4.05
N GLU A 72 12.12 -4.40 4.33
CA GLU A 72 12.83 -5.65 4.06
C GLU A 72 12.21 -6.82 4.84
N GLU A 73 12.01 -6.63 6.15
CA GLU A 73 11.38 -7.61 7.04
C GLU A 73 9.92 -7.85 6.64
N SER A 74 9.19 -6.79 6.32
CA SER A 74 7.79 -6.88 5.89
C SER A 74 7.66 -7.68 4.58
N ALA A 75 8.55 -7.42 3.62
CA ALA A 75 8.56 -8.12 2.33
C ALA A 75 8.94 -9.60 2.47
N GLU A 76 9.90 -9.92 3.36
CA GLU A 76 10.26 -11.31 3.66
C GLU A 76 9.10 -12.06 4.32
N TYR A 77 8.47 -11.45 5.32
CA TYR A 77 7.32 -12.03 6.01
C TYR A 77 6.14 -12.29 5.06
N LEU A 78 5.76 -11.31 4.22
CA LEU A 78 4.66 -11.46 3.27
C LEU A 78 4.94 -12.52 2.20
N ARG A 79 6.22 -12.73 1.79
CA ARG A 79 6.61 -13.79 0.85
C ARG A 79 6.43 -15.20 1.43
N GLY A 80 6.51 -15.36 2.76
CA GLY A 80 6.34 -16.63 3.44
C GLY A 80 4.88 -17.08 3.67
N LEU A 81 3.89 -16.24 3.37
CA LEU A 81 2.45 -16.48 3.61
C LEU A 81 1.69 -17.07 2.42
#